data_AF-A0A699T4J0-F1
#
_entry.id   AF-A0A699T4J0-F1
#
_cell.length_a   1.000
_cell.length_b   1.000
_cell.length_c   1.000
_cell.angle_alpha   90.00
_cell.angle_beta   90.00
_cell.angle_gamma   90.00
#
_symmetry.space_group_name_H-M   'P 1'
#
loop_
_entity.id
_entity.type
_entity.pdbx_description
1 polymer ?
#
loop_
_entity_poly.entity_id
_entity_poly.type
_entity_poly.pdbx_seq_one_letter_code
_entity_poly.pdbx_strand_id
1 'polypeptide(L)'
;RLVPRPEGKTIIKTKWIFKNKKYESSLVIQNKARLVAVGYFQQEGIDYDETFAPVARIKAIRLFLAYAVHKDFTVFQMDVKTTFLNGILKEEVYVGQPLGFVSKQYPDHVYALDKALYGFKQAPRA
;
A
#
# COMPACT_ATOMS: atom_id res chain seq x y z
N ARG A 1 14.25 0.07 6.69
CA ARG A 1 15.56 0.51 7.27
C ARG A 1 16.16 1.68 6.46
N LEU A 2 16.95 2.58 7.07
CA LEU A 2 17.66 3.65 6.34
C LEU A 2 19.03 3.13 5.85
N VAL A 3 19.35 3.28 4.57
CA VAL A 3 20.56 2.73 3.92
C VAL A 3 21.18 3.74 2.94
N PRO A 4 22.49 3.61 2.64
CA PRO A 4 23.11 4.35 1.54
C PRO A 4 22.32 4.18 0.24
N ARG A 5 22.28 5.23 -0.58
CA ARG A 5 21.56 5.19 -1.85
C ARG A 5 22.23 4.16 -2.78
N PRO A 6 21.53 3.09 -3.18
CA PRO A 6 22.09 2.10 -4.10
C PRO A 6 22.26 2.68 -5.50
N GLU A 7 23.38 2.33 -6.15
CA GLU A 7 23.63 2.68 -7.55
C GLU A 7 22.76 1.84 -8.49
N GLY A 8 22.27 2.44 -9.57
CA GLY A 8 21.48 1.75 -10.60
C GLY A 8 20.06 1.31 -10.18
N LYS A 9 19.61 1.63 -8.96
CA LYS A 9 18.26 1.30 -8.47
C LYS A 9 17.33 2.52 -8.52
N THR A 10 16.09 2.30 -8.92
CA THR A 10 15.04 3.32 -8.86
C THR A 10 14.70 3.66 -7.42
N ILE A 11 14.67 4.96 -7.09
CA ILE A 11 14.23 5.46 -5.79
C ILE A 11 12.83 6.05 -5.94
N ILE A 12 11.84 5.42 -5.31
CA ILE A 12 10.46 5.86 -5.42
C ILE A 12 10.22 7.02 -4.45
N LYS A 13 9.62 8.11 -4.97
CA LYS A 13 9.26 9.26 -4.14
C LYS A 13 8.11 8.91 -3.19
N THR A 14 8.10 9.51 -2.02
CA THR A 14 7.01 9.39 -1.04
C THR A 14 6.30 10.72 -0.86
N LYS A 15 5.02 10.64 -0.47
CA LYS A 15 4.19 11.82 -0.18
C LYS A 15 3.30 11.55 1.02
N TRP A 16 3.09 12.58 1.84
CA TRP A 16 2.08 12.56 2.89
C TRP A 16 0.70 12.91 2.33
N ILE A 17 -0.30 12.09 2.67
CA ILE A 17 -1.71 12.38 2.44
C ILE A 17 -2.37 12.62 3.80
N PHE A 18 -2.88 13.83 3.98
CA PHE A 18 -3.63 14.23 5.18
C PHE A 18 -5.13 14.19 4.90
N LYS A 19 -5.91 13.63 5.82
CA LYS A 19 -7.37 13.58 5.74
C LYS A 19 -7.99 13.68 7.11
N ASN A 20 -8.93 14.60 7.28
CA ASN A 20 -9.72 14.69 8.50
C ASN A 20 -10.97 13.82 8.35
N LYS A 21 -11.15 12.87 9.28
CA LYS A 21 -12.41 12.13 9.43
C LYS A 21 -13.35 13.01 10.24
N LYS A 22 -14.51 13.33 9.68
CA LYS A 22 -15.54 14.15 10.31
C LYS A 22 -16.80 13.33 10.61
N TYR A 23 -17.58 13.76 11.58
CA TYR A 23 -18.98 13.35 11.76
C TYR A 23 -19.85 13.91 10.63
N GLU A 24 -21.09 13.45 10.53
CA GLU A 24 -22.12 14.09 9.69
C GLU A 24 -22.33 15.56 10.09
N SER A 25 -22.19 15.88 11.38
CA SER A 25 -22.20 17.25 11.92
C SER A 25 -20.93 18.07 11.61
N SER A 26 -20.05 17.60 10.71
CA SER A 26 -18.79 18.25 10.30
C SER A 26 -17.71 18.40 11.39
N LEU A 27 -17.95 17.96 12.62
CA LEU A 27 -16.95 17.92 13.69
C LEU A 27 -15.83 16.93 13.37
N VAL A 28 -14.57 17.35 13.54
CA VAL A 28 -13.40 16.51 13.28
C VAL A 28 -13.24 15.49 14.41
N ILE A 29 -13.29 14.21 14.03
CA ILE A 29 -13.12 13.07 14.94
C ILE A 29 -11.67 12.64 15.00
N GLN A 30 -11.00 12.66 13.84
CA GLN A 30 -9.66 12.12 13.72
C GLN A 30 -8.90 12.76 12.56
N ASN A 31 -7.69 13.23 12.81
CA ASN A 31 -6.74 13.60 11.78
C ASN A 31 -5.98 12.34 11.34
N LYS A 32 -5.99 12.04 10.04
CA LYS A 32 -5.26 10.91 9.47
C LYS A 32 -4.11 11.44 8.63
N ALA A 33 -2.92 10.90 8.84
CA ALA A 33 -1.78 11.06 7.95
C ALA A 33 -1.42 9.68 7.38
N ARG A 34 -1.14 9.62 6.08
CA ARG A 34 -0.71 8.40 5.39
C ARG A 34 0.53 8.70 4.58
N LEU A 35 1.58 7.91 4.75
CA LEU A 35 2.71 7.91 3.84
C LEU A 35 2.37 7.01 2.64
N VAL A 36 2.51 7.56 1.45
CA VAL A 36 2.14 6.89 0.19
C VAL A 36 3.32 6.96 -0.77
N ALA A 37 3.61 5.85 -1.43
CA ALA A 37 4.53 5.79 -2.54
C ALA A 37 3.90 6.43 -3.77
N VAL A 38 4.66 7.27 -4.46
CA VAL A 38 4.21 7.95 -5.67
C VAL A 38 4.33 6.99 -6.86
N GLY A 39 3.42 6.01 -6.92
CA GLY A 39 3.52 4.86 -7.81
C GLY A 39 3.36 5.12 -9.31
N TYR A 40 2.91 6.31 -9.73
CA TYR A 40 2.87 6.64 -11.17
C TYR A 40 4.26 6.81 -11.80
N PHE A 41 5.31 6.95 -10.97
CA PHE A 41 6.70 6.91 -11.44
C PHE A 41 7.23 5.48 -11.64
N GLN A 42 6.49 4.44 -11.26
CA GLN A 42 6.90 3.05 -11.44
C GLN A 42 6.66 2.58 -12.88
N GLN A 43 7.70 2.00 -13.49
CA GLN A 43 7.68 1.42 -14.84
C GLN A 43 7.51 -0.10 -14.80
N GLU A 44 6.62 -0.61 -15.65
CA GLU A 44 6.39 -2.05 -15.83
C GLU A 44 7.63 -2.72 -16.45
N GLY A 45 8.02 -3.89 -15.95
CA GLY A 45 9.22 -4.61 -16.35
C GLY A 45 10.53 -4.03 -15.78
N ILE A 46 10.46 -2.95 -14.99
CA ILE A 46 11.62 -2.38 -14.27
C ILE A 46 11.36 -2.36 -12.76
N ASP A 47 10.26 -1.72 -12.35
CA ASP A 47 9.92 -1.52 -10.93
C ASP A 47 8.84 -2.50 -10.43
N TYR A 48 8.13 -3.16 -11.36
CA TYR A 48 7.16 -4.22 -11.09
C TYR A 48 6.88 -5.01 -12.37
N ASP A 49 6.56 -6.30 -12.25
CA ASP A 49 6.26 -7.17 -13.40
C ASP A 49 4.75 -7.23 -13.74
N GLU A 50 3.88 -7.12 -12.74
CA GLU A 50 2.42 -7.22 -12.92
C GLU A 50 1.67 -6.28 -11.98
N THR A 51 0.54 -5.72 -12.43
CA THR A 51 -0.37 -4.95 -11.56
C THR A 51 -1.54 -5.81 -11.12
N PHE A 52 -1.76 -5.91 -9.80
CA PHE A 52 -2.86 -6.68 -9.24
C PHE A 52 -4.00 -5.75 -8.80
N ALA A 53 -5.23 -6.05 -9.20
CA ALA A 53 -6.40 -5.43 -8.59
C ALA A 53 -6.87 -6.34 -7.43
N PRO A 54 -6.85 -5.90 -6.16
CA PRO A 54 -7.31 -6.72 -5.03
C PRO A 54 -8.84 -6.89 -4.99
N VAL A 55 -9.55 -6.57 -6.08
CA VAL A 55 -11.01 -6.56 -6.12
C VAL A 55 -11.49 -7.89 -6.68
N ALA A 56 -12.07 -8.71 -5.82
CA ALA A 56 -12.80 -9.90 -6.23
C ALA A 56 -13.89 -9.50 -7.25
N ARG A 57 -13.94 -10.21 -8.38
CA ARG A 57 -14.91 -9.91 -9.45
C ARG A 57 -16.33 -10.15 -8.92
N ILE A 58 -17.25 -9.21 -9.15
CA ILE A 58 -18.63 -9.31 -8.66
C ILE A 58 -19.34 -10.60 -9.12
N LYS A 59 -19.02 -11.09 -10.33
CA LYS A 59 -19.54 -12.37 -10.85
C LYS A 59 -19.08 -13.56 -9.99
N ALA A 60 -17.81 -13.58 -9.56
CA ALA A 60 -17.27 -14.63 -8.71
C ALA A 60 -17.90 -14.60 -7.30
N ILE A 61 -18.08 -13.39 -6.74
CA ILE A 61 -18.78 -13.22 -5.45
C ILE A 61 -20.21 -13.75 -5.54
N ARG A 62 -20.96 -13.38 -6.59
CA ARG A 62 -22.33 -13.87 -6.79
C ARG A 62 -22.39 -15.38 -6.92
N LEU A 63 -21.47 -15.99 -7.68
CA LEU A 63 -21.41 -17.44 -7.82
C LEU A 63 -21.11 -18.13 -6.48
N PHE A 64 -20.15 -17.60 -5.72
CA PHE A 64 -19.81 -18.09 -4.39
C PHE A 64 -21.01 -18.04 -3.44
N LEU A 65 -21.73 -16.91 -3.38
CA LEU A 65 -22.91 -16.76 -2.54
C LEU A 65 -24.05 -17.69 -2.97
N ALA A 66 -24.30 -17.83 -4.28
CA ALA A 66 -25.31 -18.75 -4.80
C ALA A 66 -25.00 -20.20 -4.41
N TYR A 67 -23.73 -20.59 -4.48
CA TYR A 67 -23.27 -21.91 -4.06
C TYR A 67 -23.39 -22.11 -2.54
N ALA A 68 -23.02 -21.10 -1.74
CA ALA A 68 -23.16 -21.14 -0.29
C ALA A 68 -24.61 -21.34 0.13
N VAL A 69 -25.56 -20.62 -0.50
CA VAL A 69 -27.00 -20.82 -0.26
C VAL A 69 -27.44 -22.22 -0.66
N HIS A 70 -27.00 -22.73 -1.82
CA HIS A 70 -27.35 -24.07 -2.28
C HIS A 70 -26.84 -25.19 -1.34
N LYS A 71 -25.74 -24.95 -0.63
CA LYS A 71 -25.12 -25.89 0.33
C LYS A 71 -25.47 -25.59 1.79
N ASP A 72 -26.34 -24.62 2.03
CA ASP A 72 -26.72 -24.15 3.37
C ASP A 72 -25.51 -23.75 4.24
N PHE A 73 -24.52 -23.12 3.61
CA PHE A 73 -23.32 -22.64 4.30
C PHE A 73 -23.55 -21.27 4.92
N THR A 74 -23.09 -21.10 6.16
CA THR A 74 -22.98 -19.79 6.78
C THR A 74 -21.72 -19.07 6.29
N VAL A 75 -21.89 -17.87 5.73
CA VAL A 75 -20.79 -17.04 5.23
C VAL A 75 -20.43 -15.98 6.27
N PHE A 76 -19.15 -15.87 6.59
CA PHE A 76 -18.61 -14.81 7.43
C PHE A 76 -17.77 -13.84 6.60
N GLN A 77 -17.88 -12.54 6.88
CA GLN A 77 -17.05 -11.50 6.26
C GLN A 77 -16.16 -10.86 7.32
N MET A 78 -14.87 -10.72 7.01
CA MET A 78 -13.92 -9.98 7.83
C MET A 78 -13.24 -8.91 6.97
N ASP A 79 -13.38 -7.64 7.37
CA ASP A 79 -12.58 -6.55 6.82
C ASP A 79 -11.33 -6.35 7.68
N VAL A 80 -10.19 -6.81 7.17
CA VAL A 80 -8.92 -6.69 7.88
C VAL A 80 -8.33 -5.32 7.59
N LYS A 81 -8.27 -4.48 8.62
CA LYS A 81 -7.66 -3.14 8.52
C LYS A 81 -6.16 -3.28 8.26
N THR A 82 -5.63 -2.42 7.39
CA THR A 82 -4.19 -2.29 7.13
C THR A 82 -3.47 -3.55 6.63
N THR A 83 -4.19 -4.53 6.06
CA THR A 83 -3.57 -5.72 5.44
C THR A 83 -2.44 -5.37 4.50
N PHE A 84 -2.67 -4.37 3.67
CA PHE A 84 -1.71 -3.85 2.71
C PHE A 84 -0.37 -3.41 3.32
N LEU A 85 -0.40 -2.87 4.55
CA LEU A 85 0.82 -2.42 5.24
C LEU A 85 1.56 -3.56 5.94
N ASN A 86 0.94 -4.74 6.02
CA ASN A 86 1.52 -5.92 6.64
C ASN A 86 2.03 -6.94 5.61
N GLY A 87 1.70 -6.74 4.33
CA GLY A 87 2.22 -7.55 3.25
C GLY A 87 3.75 -7.43 3.14
N ILE A 88 4.42 -8.58 3.05
CA ILE A 88 5.88 -8.63 2.95
C ILE A 88 6.27 -8.43 1.49
N LEU A 89 7.13 -7.46 1.23
CA LEU A 89 7.65 -7.27 -0.12
C LEU A 89 8.70 -8.35 -0.42
N LYS A 90 8.48 -9.11 -1.50
CA LYS A 90 9.48 -10.06 -2.02
C LYS A 90 10.60 -9.34 -2.80
N GLU A 91 10.28 -8.18 -3.35
CA GLU A 91 11.17 -7.36 -4.15
C GLU A 91 11.89 -6.33 -3.27
N GLU A 92 13.15 -6.01 -3.60
CA GLU A 92 13.85 -4.90 -2.96
C GLU A 92 13.32 -3.56 -3.48
N VAL A 93 12.58 -2.86 -2.63
CA VAL A 93 12.03 -1.54 -2.95
C VAL A 93 12.68 -0.47 -2.07
N TYR A 94 13.18 0.58 -2.73
CA TYR A 94 13.75 1.74 -2.07
C TYR A 94 12.87 2.97 -2.25
N VAL A 95 12.66 3.69 -1.16
CA VAL A 95 11.90 4.94 -1.16
C VAL A 95 12.69 6.11 -0.60
N GLY A 96 12.47 7.28 -1.17
CA GLY A 96 13.04 8.52 -0.65
C GLY A 96 12.54 8.83 0.76
N GLN A 97 13.39 9.51 1.55
CA GLN A 97 13.01 9.96 2.89
C GLN A 97 11.77 10.86 2.83
N PRO A 98 10.77 10.65 3.71
CA PRO A 98 9.58 11.48 3.73
C PRO A 98 9.93 12.95 3.99
N LEU A 99 9.21 13.85 3.32
CA LEU A 99 9.27 15.27 3.62
C LEU A 99 9.01 15.50 5.12
N GLY A 100 9.88 16.29 5.76
CA GLY A 100 9.84 16.55 7.21
C GLY A 100 10.49 15.47 8.09
N PHE A 101 11.01 14.39 7.51
CA PHE A 101 11.65 13.28 8.24
C PHE A 101 13.03 12.89 7.67
N VAL A 102 13.71 13.85 7.03
CA VAL A 102 15.05 13.65 6.46
C VAL A 102 16.10 13.65 7.58
N SER A 103 16.97 12.66 7.58
CA SER A 103 18.09 12.55 8.52
C SER A 103 19.11 13.66 8.29
N LYS A 104 19.50 14.36 9.36
CA LYS A 104 20.56 15.39 9.31
C LYS A 104 21.95 14.77 9.08
N GLN A 105 22.18 13.56 9.60
CA GLN A 105 23.46 12.86 9.47
C GLN A 105 23.60 12.19 8.10
N TYR A 106 22.47 11.75 7.53
CA TYR A 106 22.43 11.00 6.27
C TYR A 106 21.34 11.54 5.33
N PRO A 107 21.51 12.77 4.80
CA PRO A 107 20.49 13.41 3.98
C PRO A 107 20.20 12.66 2.67
N ASP A 108 21.21 12.00 2.09
CA ASP A 108 21.09 11.31 0.80
C ASP A 108 20.73 9.82 0.92
N HIS A 109 20.60 9.31 2.14
CA HIS A 109 20.16 7.93 2.35
C HIS A 109 18.70 7.72 1.97
N VAL A 110 18.34 6.46 1.71
CA VAL A 110 16.99 6.05 1.32
C VAL A 110 16.47 4.98 2.27
N TYR A 111 15.15 4.80 2.32
CA TYR A 111 14.55 3.71 3.08
C TYR A 111 14.41 2.48 2.19
N ALA A 112 15.05 1.38 2.59
CA ALA A 112 14.69 0.05 2.08
C ALA A 112 13.45 -0.44 2.84
N LEU A 113 12.43 -0.87 2.10
CA LEU A 113 11.16 -1.30 2.65
C LEU A 113 11.07 -2.82 2.77
N ASP A 114 10.73 -3.28 3.96
CA ASP A 114 10.44 -4.71 4.22
C ASP A 114 8.95 -5.03 3.97
N LYS A 115 8.09 -4.00 4.03
CA LYS A 115 6.64 -4.11 3.90
C LYS A 115 6.08 -3.14 2.86
N ALA A 116 4.96 -3.51 2.29
CA ALA A 116 4.29 -2.72 1.27
C ALA A 116 3.76 -1.38 1.82
N LEU A 117 3.88 -0.33 1.00
CA LEU A 117 3.24 0.98 1.22
C LEU A 117 2.12 1.20 0.22
N TYR A 118 1.11 1.96 0.65
CA TYR A 118 0.05 2.46 -0.24
C TYR A 118 0.64 3.11 -1.49
N GLY A 119 0.00 2.87 -2.63
CA GLY A 119 0.37 3.48 -3.91
C GLY A 119 1.35 2.66 -4.74
N PHE A 120 1.94 1.58 -4.21
CA PHE A 120 2.67 0.62 -5.04
C PHE A 120 1.73 -0.21 -5.91
N LYS A 121 2.13 -0.44 -7.15
CA LYS A 121 1.38 -1.27 -8.12
C LYS A 121 1.41 -2.76 -7.78
N GLN A 122 2.49 -3.25 -7.17
CA GLN A 122 2.65 -4.66 -6.77
C GLN A 122 2.14 -4.97 -5.35
N ALA A 123 1.88 -3.97 -4.52
CA ALA A 123 1.55 -4.20 -3.12
C ALA A 123 0.25 -4.98 -2.84
N PRO A 124 -0.75 -5.07 -3.75
CA PRO A 124 -1.87 -6.00 -3.57
C PRO A 124 -1.48 -7.50 -3.57
N ARG A 125 -0.25 -7.85 -3.95
CA ARG A 125 0.30 -9.21 -3.91
C ARG A 125 0.91 -9.58 -2.54
N ALA A 126 1.32 -8.57 -1.78
CA ALA A 126 2.15 -8.71 -0.60
C ALA A 126 1.40 -9.27 0.61
#